data_AF-A0A2T2UT00-F1
#
_entry.id   AF-A0A2T2UT00-F1
#
_cell.length_a   1.000
_cell.length_b   1.000
_cell.length_c   1.000
_cell.angle_alpha   90.00
_cell.angle_beta   90.00
_cell.angle_gamma   90.00
#
_symmetry.space_group_name_H-M   'P 1'
#
loop_
_entity.id
_entity.type
_entity.pdbx_description
1 polymer ?
#
loop_
_entity_poly.entity_id
_entity_poly.type
_entity_poly.pdbx_seq_one_letter_code
_entity_poly.pdbx_strand_id
1 'polypeptide(L)'
;MTTEDLDASEITRTINAAIDRGRMEEPGTRDPKDLLRGLGLIRNGELLNAAVVLFGEDDVFMPDYPQCLLRTARFRGTTKSELEDNRQVRANAFTLFRRAQQFLREHLPIASTVQPDAMEREDTPLYPMEALREALASALCHRDYGLQGSSVGLAIYDDRLEITNTGTLPPGISIEELTQPHRSR
;
A
#
# COMPACT_ATOMS: atom_id res chain seq x y z
N MET A 1 12.28 20.16 2.52
CA MET A 1 12.37 18.72 2.79
C MET A 1 13.82 18.31 2.91
N THR A 2 14.19 17.68 4.01
CA THR A 2 15.50 17.11 4.32
C THR A 2 15.35 15.66 4.76
N THR A 3 16.45 14.96 5.01
CA THR A 3 16.41 13.57 5.50
C THR A 3 15.82 13.45 6.91
N GLU A 4 15.75 14.54 7.67
CA GLU A 4 15.12 14.58 9.01
C GLU A 4 13.59 14.50 8.93
N ASP A 5 13.02 14.84 7.77
CA ASP A 5 11.58 14.77 7.49
C ASP A 5 11.14 13.34 7.10
N LEU A 6 12.04 12.36 7.18
CA LEU A 6 11.81 10.98 6.76
C LEU A 6 11.92 10.00 7.94
N ASP A 7 11.04 9.00 7.95
CA ASP A 7 11.03 7.87 8.87
C ASP A 7 12.23 6.96 8.63
N ALA A 8 13.31 7.26 9.36
CA ALA A 8 14.55 6.49 9.34
C ALA A 8 14.35 5.02 9.74
N SER A 9 13.35 4.73 10.57
CA SER A 9 13.02 3.38 11.00
C SER A 9 12.42 2.57 9.83
N GLU A 10 11.56 3.21 9.02
CA GLU A 10 10.97 2.59 7.84
C GLU A 10 11.99 2.40 6.71
N ILE A 11 12.92 3.35 6.53
CA ILE A 11 14.04 3.20 5.59
C ILE A 11 14.84 1.94 5.96
N THR A 12 15.26 1.83 7.22
CA THR A 12 16.03 0.69 7.71
C THR A 12 15.26 -0.62 7.59
N ARG A 13 13.97 -0.61 7.96
CA ARG A 13 13.08 -1.77 7.83
C ARG A 13 12.98 -2.24 6.37
N THR A 14 12.87 -1.30 5.43
CA THR A 14 12.75 -1.60 4.00
C THR A 14 14.03 -2.25 3.46
N ILE A 15 15.20 -1.74 3.85
CA ILE A 15 16.49 -2.31 3.45
C ILE A 15 16.66 -3.73 3.99
N ASN A 16 16.44 -3.94 5.28
CA ASN A 16 16.51 -5.28 5.88
C ASN A 16 15.53 -6.25 5.20
N ALA A 17 14.29 -5.80 4.98
CA ALA A 17 13.26 -6.57 4.27
C ALA A 17 13.63 -6.92 2.82
N ALA A 18 14.44 -6.10 2.14
CA ALA A 18 14.95 -6.39 0.80
C ALA A 18 16.10 -7.40 0.83
N ILE A 19 16.99 -7.30 1.81
CA ILE A 19 18.10 -8.24 2.05
C ILE A 19 17.55 -9.63 2.38
N ASP A 20 16.61 -9.73 3.33
CA ASP A 20 16.01 -11.00 3.75
C ASP A 20 15.31 -11.73 2.59
N ARG A 21 14.82 -10.98 1.60
CA ARG A 21 14.18 -11.51 0.38
C ARG A 21 15.16 -11.77 -0.76
N GLY A 22 16.46 -11.56 -0.56
CA GLY A 22 17.49 -11.71 -1.59
C GLY A 22 17.34 -10.72 -2.76
N ARG A 23 16.68 -9.58 -2.53
CA ARG A 23 16.45 -8.54 -3.56
C ARG A 23 17.52 -7.44 -3.55
N MET A 24 18.39 -7.46 -2.57
CA MET A 24 19.45 -6.46 -2.36
C MET A 24 20.61 -7.11 -1.58
N GLU A 25 21.84 -6.75 -1.92
CA GLU A 25 23.03 -7.10 -1.13
C GLU A 25 23.19 -6.15 0.06
N GLU A 26 23.93 -6.58 1.08
CA GLU A 26 24.21 -5.77 2.26
C GLU A 26 24.93 -4.45 1.89
N PRO A 27 24.32 -3.27 2.09
CA PRO A 27 24.88 -2.00 1.61
C PRO A 27 26.11 -1.52 2.40
N GLY A 28 26.46 -2.14 3.52
CA GLY A 28 27.65 -1.80 4.32
C GLY A 28 27.53 -0.49 5.12
N THR A 29 26.36 0.14 5.09
CA THR A 29 26.02 1.34 5.85
C THR A 29 24.59 1.25 6.38
N ARG A 30 24.30 2.00 7.45
CA ARG A 30 22.95 2.23 7.96
C ARG A 30 22.62 3.72 8.08
N ASP A 31 23.48 4.57 7.52
CA ASP A 31 23.20 6.00 7.41
C ASP A 31 22.02 6.23 6.44
N PRO A 32 20.93 6.90 6.85
CA PRO A 32 19.74 7.08 6.02
C PRO A 32 20.04 7.77 4.69
N LYS A 33 20.98 8.73 4.64
CA LYS A 33 21.30 9.47 3.42
C LYS A 33 22.00 8.57 2.41
N ASP A 34 22.92 7.73 2.86
CA ASP A 34 23.59 6.77 1.99
C ASP A 34 22.64 5.67 1.50
N LEU A 35 21.74 5.19 2.37
CA LEU A 35 20.71 4.23 1.98
C LEU A 35 19.76 4.82 0.90
N LEU A 36 19.31 6.06 1.10
CA LEU A 36 18.46 6.75 0.12
C LEU A 36 19.18 7.00 -1.21
N ARG A 37 20.48 7.30 -1.20
CA ARG A 37 21.30 7.37 -2.42
C ARG A 37 21.38 6.01 -3.11
N GLY A 38 21.61 4.94 -2.37
CA GLY A 38 21.64 3.57 -2.90
C GLY A 38 20.32 3.15 -3.55
N LEU A 39 19.19 3.64 -3.01
CA LEU A 39 17.86 3.46 -3.59
C LEU A 39 17.55 4.42 -4.77
N GLY A 40 18.46 5.33 -5.12
CA GLY A 40 18.25 6.32 -6.17
C GLY A 40 17.24 7.42 -5.81
N LEU A 41 16.96 7.61 -4.51
CA LEU A 41 15.97 8.56 -3.99
C LEU A 41 16.56 9.94 -3.68
N ILE A 42 17.87 10.10 -3.86
CA ILE A 42 18.58 11.38 -3.80
C ILE A 42 19.26 11.62 -5.14
N ARG A 43 19.06 12.81 -5.72
CA ARG A 43 19.74 13.25 -6.94
C ARG A 43 20.33 14.63 -6.71
N ASN A 44 21.61 14.82 -7.05
CA ASN A 44 22.34 16.08 -6.87
C ASN A 44 22.30 16.63 -5.42
N GLY A 45 22.17 15.75 -4.43
CA GLY A 45 22.08 16.12 -3.02
C GLY A 45 20.68 16.48 -2.54
N GLU A 46 19.68 16.50 -3.43
CA GLU A 46 18.29 16.80 -3.13
C GLU A 46 17.44 15.52 -3.06
N LEU A 47 16.44 15.50 -2.18
CA LEU A 47 15.46 14.42 -2.09
C LEU A 47 14.50 14.47 -3.28
N LEU A 48 14.22 13.29 -3.84
CA LEU A 48 13.13 13.15 -4.81
C LEU A 48 11.79 13.05 -4.09
N ASN A 49 10.70 13.46 -4.75
CA ASN A 49 9.33 13.28 -4.23
C ASN A 49 9.03 11.83 -3.84
N ALA A 50 9.62 10.85 -4.54
CA ALA A 50 9.50 9.44 -4.21
C ALA A 50 10.04 9.11 -2.81
N ALA A 51 11.09 9.79 -2.34
CA ALA A 51 11.63 9.60 -1.00
C ALA A 51 10.59 9.96 0.07
N VAL A 52 9.88 11.07 -0.14
CA VAL A 52 8.81 11.56 0.76
C VAL A 52 7.60 10.65 0.70
N VAL A 53 7.18 10.24 -0.50
CA VAL A 53 6.05 9.32 -0.67
C VAL A 53 6.30 7.98 0.03
N LEU A 54 7.53 7.46 -0.04
CA LEU A 54 7.90 6.18 0.53
C LEU A 54 8.22 6.26 2.02
N PHE A 55 8.83 7.35 2.49
CA PHE A 55 9.42 7.42 3.82
C PHE A 55 9.09 8.70 4.60
N GLY A 56 8.21 9.57 4.13
CA GLY A 56 7.86 10.78 4.87
C GLY A 56 7.26 10.49 6.24
N GLU A 57 7.60 11.34 7.22
CA GLU A 57 6.93 11.39 8.52
C GLU A 57 5.51 11.99 8.40
N ASP A 58 4.64 11.72 9.37
CA ASP A 58 3.20 12.03 9.25
C ASP A 58 2.90 13.53 9.05
N ASP A 59 3.76 14.43 9.53
CA ASP A 59 3.62 15.88 9.45
C ASP A 59 3.97 16.48 8.08
N VAL A 60 4.75 15.77 7.27
CA VAL A 60 5.24 16.29 5.97
C VAL A 60 4.18 16.24 4.86
N PHE A 61 3.12 15.45 5.06
CA PHE A 61 2.14 15.21 4.00
C PHE A 61 1.19 16.38 3.76
N MET A 62 1.00 17.26 4.75
CA MET A 62 0.18 18.45 4.60
C MET A 62 1.03 19.70 4.76
N PRO A 63 0.92 20.70 3.87
CA PRO A 63 -0.01 20.78 2.74
C PRO A 63 0.54 20.20 1.42
N ASP A 64 1.79 19.72 1.40
CA ASP A 64 2.55 19.51 0.15
C ASP A 64 2.25 18.18 -0.57
N TYR A 65 1.82 17.15 0.16
CA TYR A 65 1.52 15.81 -0.37
C TYR A 65 0.13 15.31 0.07
N PRO A 66 -0.95 16.10 -0.11
CA PRO A 66 -2.30 15.77 0.36
C PRO A 66 -2.87 14.51 -0.27
N GLN A 67 -2.29 14.10 -1.41
CA GLN A 67 -2.60 12.89 -2.14
C GLN A 67 -2.06 11.63 -1.46
N CYS A 68 -1.12 11.67 -0.52
CA CYS A 68 -0.69 10.48 0.23
C CYS A 68 -1.75 10.09 1.26
N LEU A 69 -2.88 9.60 0.76
CA LEU A 69 -4.12 9.40 1.48
C LEU A 69 -4.71 8.04 1.13
N LEU A 70 -5.04 7.28 2.18
CA LEU A 70 -5.87 6.10 2.12
C LEU A 70 -7.25 6.44 2.70
N ARG A 71 -8.30 6.10 1.94
CA ARG A 71 -9.69 6.14 2.41
C ARG A 71 -10.20 4.72 2.52
N THR A 72 -10.64 4.30 3.70
CA THR A 72 -11.21 2.98 3.92
C THR A 72 -12.65 3.10 4.37
N ALA A 73 -13.52 2.23 3.88
CA ALA A 73 -14.92 2.21 4.31
C ALA A 73 -15.47 0.77 4.37
N ARG A 74 -16.30 0.50 5.36
CA ARG A 74 -17.11 -0.72 5.46
C ARG A 74 -18.57 -0.31 5.40
N PHE A 75 -19.30 -0.85 4.46
CA PHE A 75 -20.73 -0.62 4.29
C PHE A 75 -21.51 -1.90 4.52
N ARG A 76 -22.60 -1.85 5.28
CA ARG A 76 -23.57 -2.93 5.38
C ARG A 76 -24.42 -2.98 4.11
N GLY A 77 -24.67 -4.18 3.60
CA GLY A 77 -25.34 -4.39 2.32
C GLY A 77 -24.43 -4.16 1.11
N THR A 78 -25.05 -3.90 -0.05
CA THR A 78 -24.37 -3.80 -1.35
C THR A 78 -24.24 -2.36 -1.85
N THR A 79 -24.77 -1.38 -1.10
CA THR A 79 -24.79 0.05 -1.45
C THR A 79 -24.01 0.87 -0.42
N LYS A 80 -23.83 2.16 -0.71
CA LYS A 80 -23.18 3.11 0.22
C LYS A 80 -24.13 3.68 1.28
N SER A 81 -25.30 3.07 1.45
CA SER A 81 -26.40 3.62 2.26
C SER A 81 -26.16 3.45 3.76
N GLU A 82 -25.50 2.36 4.17
CA GLU A 82 -25.27 2.03 5.58
C GLU A 82 -23.77 1.94 5.85
N LEU A 83 -23.17 3.04 6.31
CA LEU A 83 -21.74 3.10 6.64
C LEU A 83 -21.49 2.60 8.06
N GLU A 84 -20.68 1.55 8.22
CA GLU A 84 -20.31 0.98 9.53
C GLU A 84 -18.99 1.53 10.05
N ASP A 85 -17.99 1.67 9.17
CA ASP A 85 -16.67 2.20 9.52
C ASP A 85 -16.14 3.04 8.35
N ASN A 86 -15.53 4.17 8.66
CA ASN A 86 -14.90 5.06 7.68
C ASN A 86 -13.65 5.67 8.28
N ARG A 87 -12.50 5.43 7.64
CA ARG A 87 -11.21 5.95 8.11
C ARG A 87 -10.48 6.63 6.97
N GLN A 88 -9.81 7.72 7.32
CA GLN A 88 -8.93 8.44 6.41
C GLN A 88 -7.58 8.60 7.08
N VAL A 89 -6.53 8.09 6.43
CA VAL A 89 -5.18 8.12 6.96
C VAL A 89 -4.26 8.74 5.91
N ARG A 90 -3.47 9.73 6.33
CA ARG A 90 -2.35 10.24 5.55
C ARG A 90 -1.06 9.78 6.19
N ALA A 91 -0.18 9.22 5.38
CA ALA A 91 1.11 8.67 5.81
C ALA A 91 1.92 8.28 4.56
N ASN A 92 3.15 7.81 4.77
CA ASN A 92 3.95 7.21 3.73
C ASN A 92 3.34 5.91 3.18
N ALA A 93 3.74 5.53 1.96
CA ALA A 93 3.16 4.41 1.22
C ALA A 93 3.20 3.08 2.00
N PHE A 94 4.29 2.81 2.75
CA PHE A 94 4.38 1.57 3.54
C PHE A 94 3.42 1.58 4.73
N THR A 95 3.26 2.71 5.41
CA THR A 95 2.26 2.85 6.46
C THR A 95 0.85 2.73 5.91
N LEU A 96 0.53 3.37 4.78
CA LEU A 96 -0.77 3.22 4.12
C LEU A 96 -1.06 1.76 3.76
N PHE A 97 -0.06 1.04 3.23
CA PHE A 97 -0.18 -0.38 2.94
C PHE A 97 -0.53 -1.22 4.18
N ARG A 98 0.21 -1.02 5.29
CA ARG A 98 -0.07 -1.72 6.55
C ARG A 98 -1.45 -1.39 7.11
N ARG A 99 -1.88 -0.13 7.02
CA ARG A 99 -3.22 0.32 7.48
C ARG A 99 -4.33 -0.30 6.64
N ALA A 100 -4.15 -0.43 5.33
CA ALA A 100 -5.09 -1.13 4.46
C ALA A 100 -5.18 -2.62 4.81
N GLN A 101 -4.05 -3.30 5.01
CA GLN A 101 -4.03 -4.70 5.43
C GLN A 101 -4.70 -4.90 6.80
N GLN A 102 -4.50 -3.97 7.74
CA GLN A 102 -5.16 -3.99 9.03
C GLN A 102 -6.68 -3.85 8.87
N PHE A 103 -7.14 -2.89 8.07
CA PHE A 103 -8.57 -2.71 7.81
C PHE A 103 -9.21 -3.95 7.19
N LEU A 104 -8.52 -4.61 6.25
CA LEU A 104 -8.97 -5.88 5.69
C LEU A 104 -9.09 -6.98 6.76
N ARG A 105 -8.10 -7.12 7.65
CA ARG A 105 -8.16 -8.12 8.74
C ARG A 105 -9.30 -7.87 9.73
N GLU A 106 -9.63 -6.61 9.97
CA GLU A 106 -10.70 -6.22 10.91
C GLU A 106 -12.11 -6.46 10.35
N HIS A 107 -12.27 -6.37 9.03
CA HIS A 107 -13.59 -6.33 8.39
C HIS A 107 -13.88 -7.48 7.42
N LEU A 108 -12.88 -8.26 6.99
CA LEU A 108 -13.13 -9.43 6.14
C LEU A 108 -13.62 -10.62 6.97
N PRO A 109 -14.72 -11.25 6.56
CA PRO A 109 -15.19 -12.46 7.23
C PRO A 109 -14.19 -13.60 7.03
N ILE A 110 -13.89 -14.31 8.12
CA ILE A 110 -13.15 -15.56 8.10
C ILE A 110 -14.19 -16.68 8.00
N ALA A 111 -14.21 -17.41 6.88
CA ALA A 111 -15.08 -18.56 6.73
C ALA A 111 -14.47 -19.71 7.53
N SER A 112 -15.06 -20.02 8.69
CA SER A 112 -14.64 -21.16 9.50
C SER A 112 -15.39 -22.41 9.01
N THR A 113 -14.68 -23.29 8.30
CA THR A 113 -15.25 -24.57 7.86
C THR A 113 -14.87 -25.64 8.87
N VAL A 114 -15.88 -26.31 9.46
CA VAL A 114 -15.65 -27.52 10.27
C VAL A 114 -15.56 -28.68 9.28
N GLN A 115 -14.37 -29.22 9.06
CA GLN A 115 -14.25 -30.44 8.26
C GLN A 115 -14.89 -31.61 9.05
N PRO A 116 -15.69 -32.49 8.41
CA PRO A 116 -16.38 -33.59 9.10
C PRO A 116 -15.47 -34.50 9.91
N ASP A 117 -14.19 -34.61 9.53
CA ASP A 117 -13.21 -35.55 10.08
C ASP A 117 -12.05 -34.87 10.85
N ALA A 118 -12.10 -33.55 11.06
CA ALA A 118 -11.06 -32.80 11.78
C ALA A 118 -11.58 -32.29 13.14
N MET A 119 -10.81 -32.52 14.20
CA MET A 119 -11.05 -31.92 15.53
C MET A 119 -10.77 -30.41 15.55
N GLU A 120 -9.99 -29.91 14.59
CA GLU A 120 -9.60 -28.50 14.50
C GLU A 120 -10.37 -27.79 13.38
N ARG A 121 -10.76 -26.54 13.65
CA ARG A 121 -11.43 -25.68 12.68
C ARG A 121 -10.40 -25.14 11.69
N GLU A 122 -10.72 -25.20 10.40
CA GLU A 122 -9.89 -24.57 9.37
C GLU A 122 -10.54 -23.25 8.97
N ASP A 123 -9.88 -22.17 9.37
CA ASP A 123 -10.29 -20.81 9.05
C ASP A 123 -9.77 -20.45 7.66
N THR A 124 -10.68 -20.44 6.67
CA THR A 124 -10.36 -20.05 5.30
C THR A 124 -10.78 -18.60 5.08
N PRO A 125 -9.84 -17.69 4.77
CA PRO A 125 -10.18 -16.31 4.41
C PRO A 125 -11.07 -16.28 3.16
N LEU A 126 -12.08 -15.39 3.14
CA LEU A 126 -12.97 -15.25 1.97
C LEU A 126 -12.23 -14.91 0.67
N TYR A 127 -11.08 -14.23 0.77
CA TYR A 127 -10.24 -13.84 -0.35
C TYR A 127 -8.82 -14.36 -0.14
N PRO A 128 -8.10 -14.78 -1.22
CA PRO A 128 -6.70 -15.13 -1.12
C PRO A 128 -5.87 -13.95 -0.61
N MET A 129 -5.22 -14.11 0.54
CA MET A 129 -4.45 -13.03 1.18
C MET A 129 -3.33 -12.50 0.30
N GLU A 130 -2.72 -13.36 -0.53
CA GLU A 130 -1.70 -12.96 -1.49
C GLU A 130 -2.26 -12.05 -2.59
N ALA A 131 -3.42 -12.38 -3.14
CA ALA A 131 -4.08 -11.57 -4.16
C ALA A 131 -4.48 -10.19 -3.62
N LEU A 132 -5.01 -10.14 -2.39
CA LEU A 132 -5.30 -8.87 -1.72
C LEU A 132 -4.04 -8.04 -1.49
N ARG A 133 -2.95 -8.69 -1.08
CA ARG A 133 -1.66 -8.03 -0.85
C ARG A 133 -1.13 -7.40 -2.14
N GLU A 134 -1.17 -8.12 -3.26
CA GLU A 134 -0.73 -7.60 -4.56
C GLU A 134 -1.66 -6.50 -5.07
N ALA A 135 -2.98 -6.66 -4.97
CA ALA A 135 -3.93 -5.63 -5.40
C ALA A 135 -3.74 -4.30 -4.64
N LEU A 136 -3.49 -4.36 -3.32
CA LEU A 136 -3.17 -3.18 -2.52
C LEU A 136 -1.83 -2.55 -2.92
N ALA A 137 -0.80 -3.38 -3.17
CA ALA A 137 0.50 -2.91 -3.60
C ALA A 137 0.40 -2.21 -4.97
N SER A 138 -0.29 -2.82 -5.93
CA SER A 138 -0.55 -2.24 -7.25
C SER A 138 -1.30 -0.92 -7.17
N ALA A 139 -2.32 -0.82 -6.30
CA ALA A 139 -3.08 0.42 -6.14
C ALA A 139 -2.23 1.57 -5.60
N LEU A 140 -1.30 1.30 -4.67
CA LEU A 140 -0.36 2.29 -4.13
C LEU A 140 0.75 2.62 -5.13
N CYS A 141 1.34 1.63 -5.80
CA CYS A 141 2.45 1.84 -6.73
C CYS A 141 2.02 2.54 -8.02
N HIS A 142 0.87 2.19 -8.59
CA HIS A 142 0.44 2.66 -9.92
C HIS A 142 -0.54 3.83 -9.90
N ARG A 143 -0.70 4.49 -8.76
CA ARG A 143 -1.54 5.70 -8.69
C ARG A 143 -0.83 6.91 -9.26
N ASP A 144 -1.62 7.88 -9.72
CA ASP A 144 -1.11 9.19 -10.09
C ASP A 144 -0.84 10.06 -8.84
N TYR A 145 0.44 10.16 -8.46
CA TYR A 145 0.90 11.02 -7.36
C TYR A 145 1.00 12.51 -7.75
N GLY A 146 0.81 12.87 -9.01
CA GLY A 146 0.75 14.26 -9.48
C GLY A 146 -0.61 14.91 -9.28
N LEU A 147 -1.68 14.11 -9.17
CA LEU A 147 -3.03 14.62 -8.95
C LEU A 147 -3.29 14.89 -7.46
N GLN A 148 -3.21 16.17 -7.08
CA GLN A 148 -3.57 16.63 -5.74
C GLN A 148 -5.05 16.31 -5.43
N GLY A 149 -5.32 15.77 -4.25
CA GLY A 149 -6.67 15.36 -3.81
C GLY A 149 -7.06 13.91 -4.17
N SER A 150 -6.25 13.21 -4.96
CA SER A 150 -6.42 11.78 -5.19
C SER A 150 -6.13 10.95 -3.95
N SER A 151 -6.64 9.72 -3.91
CA SER A 151 -6.40 8.76 -2.83
C SER A 151 -6.46 7.33 -3.35
N VAL A 152 -5.89 6.40 -2.59
CA VAL A 152 -6.30 4.99 -2.67
C VAL A 152 -7.58 4.82 -1.86
N GLY A 153 -8.56 4.13 -2.44
CA GLY A 153 -9.82 3.77 -1.79
C GLY A 153 -9.92 2.27 -1.56
N LEU A 154 -10.35 1.89 -0.37
CA LEU A 154 -10.63 0.50 0.02
C LEU A 154 -12.05 0.44 0.58
N ALA A 155 -12.98 -0.20 -0.12
CA ALA A 155 -14.36 -0.31 0.33
C ALA A 155 -14.81 -1.78 0.43
N ILE A 156 -15.36 -2.16 1.57
CA ILE A 156 -15.88 -3.50 1.83
C ILE A 156 -17.41 -3.44 1.90
N TYR A 157 -18.07 -4.27 1.11
CA TYR A 157 -19.50 -4.48 1.08
C TYR A 157 -19.80 -5.95 1.41
N ASP A 158 -21.07 -6.29 1.62
CA ASP A 158 -21.46 -7.67 1.94
C ASP A 158 -21.21 -8.64 0.76
N ASP A 159 -21.20 -8.14 -0.47
CA ASP A 159 -21.05 -8.93 -1.70
C ASP A 159 -19.71 -8.77 -2.41
N ARG A 160 -18.89 -7.77 -2.04
CA ARG A 160 -17.65 -7.46 -2.75
C ARG A 160 -16.66 -6.62 -1.94
N LEU A 161 -15.42 -6.62 -2.43
CA LEU A 161 -14.35 -5.71 -2.06
C LEU A 161 -13.99 -4.82 -3.26
N GLU A 162 -13.88 -3.51 -3.04
CA GLU A 162 -13.41 -2.55 -4.03
C GLU A 162 -12.07 -1.95 -3.59
N ILE A 163 -11.05 -2.06 -4.44
CA ILE A 163 -9.77 -1.34 -4.31
C ILE A 163 -9.68 -0.39 -5.50
N THR A 164 -9.52 0.90 -5.24
CA THR A 164 -9.55 1.96 -6.26
C THR A 164 -8.36 2.89 -6.12
N ASN A 165 -7.83 3.37 -7.23
CA ASN A 165 -6.82 4.43 -7.27
C ASN A 165 -7.04 5.32 -8.49
N THR A 166 -6.43 6.49 -8.52
CA THR A 166 -6.54 7.47 -9.63
C THR A 166 -5.53 7.21 -10.76
N GLY A 167 -5.05 5.97 -10.90
CA GLY A 167 -4.17 5.60 -12.01
C GLY A 167 -4.97 5.35 -13.29
N THR A 168 -4.39 5.67 -14.44
CA THR A 168 -4.87 5.19 -15.74
C THR A 168 -3.98 4.05 -16.23
N LEU A 169 -4.51 3.21 -17.12
CA LEU A 169 -3.70 2.18 -17.77
C LEU A 169 -2.55 2.83 -18.54
N PRO A 170 -1.33 2.26 -18.51
CA PRO A 170 -0.24 2.74 -19.36
C PRO A 170 -0.68 2.78 -20.83
N PRO A 171 -0.27 3.80 -21.61
CA PRO A 171 -0.65 3.88 -23.01
C PRO A 171 -0.21 2.61 -23.76
N GLY A 172 -1.17 1.93 -24.38
CA GLY A 172 -0.93 0.69 -25.12
C GLY A 172 -1.03 -0.59 -24.30
N ILE A 173 -1.48 -0.55 -23.04
CA ILE A 173 -1.88 -1.74 -22.28
C ILE A 173 -3.41 -1.84 -22.26
N SER A 174 -3.95 -2.96 -22.75
CA SER A 174 -5.38 -3.27 -22.67
C SER A 174 -5.72 -3.96 -21.34
N ILE A 175 -7.02 -4.04 -21.00
CA ILE A 175 -7.47 -4.70 -19.76
C ILE A 175 -7.07 -6.19 -19.77
N GLU A 176 -7.11 -6.83 -20.93
CA GLU A 176 -6.75 -8.24 -21.12
C GLU A 176 -5.26 -8.49 -20.80
N GLU A 177 -4.40 -7.52 -21.10
CA GLU A 177 -2.94 -7.60 -20.88
C GLU A 177 -2.53 -7.43 -19.41
N LEU A 178 -3.42 -6.96 -18.53
CA LEU A 178 -3.16 -6.88 -17.08
C LEU A 178 -2.92 -8.25 -16.45
N THR A 179 -3.46 -9.31 -17.05
CA THR A 179 -3.28 -10.70 -16.59
C THR A 179 -1.96 -11.30 -17.05
N GLN A 180 -1.21 -10.60 -17.91
CA GLN A 180 0.06 -11.05 -18.46
C GLN A 180 1.23 -10.23 -17.91
N PRO A 181 2.49 -10.72 -17.99
CA PRO A 181 3.66 -9.94 -17.61
C PRO A 181 3.76 -8.68 -18.48
N HIS A 182 3.68 -7.52 -17.84
CA HIS A 182 3.81 -6.22 -18.50
C HIS A 182 4.79 -5.33 -17.73
N ARG A 183 5.40 -4.35 -18.43
CA ARG A 183 6.28 -3.39 -17.76
C ARG A 183 5.45 -2.44 -16.90
N SER A 184 5.64 -2.54 -15.60
CA SER A 184 5.20 -1.55 -14.62
C SER A 184 5.88 -0.20 -14.88
N ARG A 185 5.11 0.89 -14.80
CA ARG A 185 5.60 2.27 -14.80
C ARG A 185 5.91 2.73 -13.39
#